data_AF-A0A0R3D0F9-F1
#
_entry.id   AF-A0A0R3D0F9-F1
#
_cell.length_a   1.000
_cell.length_b   1.000
_cell.length_c   1.000
_cell.angle_alpha   90.00
_cell.angle_beta   90.00
_cell.angle_gamma   90.00
#
_symmetry.space_group_name_H-M   'P 1'
#
loop_
_entity.id
_entity.type
_entity.pdbx_description
1 polymer ?
#
loop_
_entity_poly.entity_id
_entity_poly.type
_entity_poly.pdbx_seq_one_letter_code
_entity_poly.pdbx_strand_id
1 'polypeptide(L)'
;MRIIALAFALALVATAAQAQYTSGTGSNPNSHTTSGYTRSNGTYVQPYTATNPNGTQRDNYGTSGNYNPNNGTFGTRTPRY
;
A
#
# COMPACT_ATOMS: atom_id res chain seq x y z
N MET A 1 -37.21 41.34 -24.30
CA MET A 1 -37.62 40.79 -22.98
C MET A 1 -36.64 39.69 -22.60
N ARG A 2 -35.99 39.84 -21.44
CA ARG A 2 -35.59 38.78 -20.48
C ARG A 2 -34.69 37.62 -20.97
N ILE A 3 -33.38 37.84 -20.76
CA ILE A 3 -32.39 36.93 -20.18
C ILE A 3 -32.97 35.59 -19.67
N ILE A 4 -32.48 34.44 -20.16
CA ILE A 4 -32.29 33.22 -19.32
C ILE A 4 -31.02 32.49 -19.81
N ALA A 5 -29.96 32.61 -19.02
CA ALA A 5 -28.82 31.71 -19.04
C ALA A 5 -29.19 30.42 -18.30
N LEU A 6 -28.81 29.25 -18.84
CA LEU A 6 -28.77 28.01 -18.09
C LEU A 6 -27.57 27.18 -18.55
N ALA A 7 -26.44 27.45 -17.90
CA ALA A 7 -25.31 26.53 -17.82
C ALA A 7 -25.68 25.39 -16.87
N PHE A 8 -25.24 24.16 -17.15
CA PHE A 8 -24.73 23.19 -16.16
C PHE A 8 -24.11 22.02 -16.93
N ALA A 9 -22.81 22.10 -17.18
CA ALA A 9 -22.03 20.96 -17.63
C ALA A 9 -21.78 20.03 -16.43
N LEU A 10 -22.47 18.90 -16.37
CA LEU A 10 -22.28 17.89 -15.33
C LEU A 10 -21.09 17.00 -15.72
N ALA A 11 -19.88 17.42 -15.35
CA ALA A 11 -18.71 16.56 -15.39
C ALA A 11 -18.80 15.55 -14.23
N LEU A 12 -19.36 14.37 -14.50
CA LEU A 12 -19.29 13.21 -13.61
C LEU A 12 -17.87 12.63 -13.65
N VAL A 13 -16.95 13.24 -12.91
CA VAL A 13 -15.70 12.57 -12.55
C VAL A 13 -16.03 11.61 -11.40
N ALA A 14 -16.47 10.41 -11.76
CA ALA A 14 -16.50 9.30 -10.82
C ALA A 14 -15.05 8.87 -10.58
N THR A 15 -14.37 9.45 -9.61
CA THR A 15 -13.19 8.82 -9.02
C THR A 15 -13.68 7.61 -8.23
N ALA A 16 -13.90 6.49 -8.93
CA ALA A 16 -13.97 5.23 -8.26
C ALA A 16 -12.58 4.99 -7.66
N ALA A 17 -12.41 5.32 -6.38
CA ALA A 17 -11.31 4.81 -5.58
C ALA A 17 -11.50 3.29 -5.51
N GLN A 18 -11.03 2.60 -6.55
CA GLN A 18 -10.96 1.16 -6.59
C GLN A 18 -9.96 0.76 -5.50
N ALA A 19 -10.45 0.42 -4.31
CA ALA A 19 -9.66 -0.33 -3.36
C ALA A 19 -9.39 -1.67 -4.04
N GLN A 20 -8.21 -1.81 -4.66
CA GLN A 20 -7.73 -3.06 -5.22
C GLN A 20 -7.54 -4.03 -4.05
N TYR A 21 -8.60 -4.79 -3.75
CA TYR A 21 -8.46 -6.06 -3.06
C TYR A 21 -7.82 -7.02 -4.06
N THR A 22 -6.51 -6.89 -4.25
CA THR A 22 -5.71 -7.86 -5.00
C THR A 22 -5.88 -9.19 -4.28
N SER A 23 -6.64 -10.09 -4.91
CA SER A 23 -6.85 -11.46 -4.47
C SER A 23 -5.50 -12.14 -4.28
N GLY A 24 -5.11 -12.29 -3.00
CA GLY A 24 -4.17 -13.25 -2.45
C GLY A 24 -2.79 -13.31 -3.09
N THR A 25 -1.89 -12.37 -2.78
CA THR A 25 -0.45 -12.57 -3.02
C THR A 25 0.17 -13.64 -2.13
N GLY A 26 -0.61 -14.25 -1.22
CA GLY A 26 -0.10 -15.15 -0.17
C GLY A 26 0.50 -14.40 1.01
N SER A 27 0.39 -13.07 1.05
CA SER A 27 0.89 -12.26 2.16
C SER A 27 -0.01 -12.36 3.40
N ASN A 28 0.59 -12.24 4.58
CA ASN A 28 -0.14 -12.19 5.85
C ASN A 28 -1.09 -10.96 5.85
N PRO A 29 -2.39 -11.14 6.11
CA PRO A 29 -3.35 -10.03 6.12
C PRO A 29 -3.15 -9.08 7.30
N ASN A 30 -2.45 -9.52 8.35
CA ASN A 30 -2.15 -8.69 9.50
C ASN A 30 -0.84 -7.94 9.30
N SER A 31 -0.86 -6.63 9.49
CA SER A 31 0.30 -5.75 9.31
C SER A 31 0.41 -4.71 10.42
N HIS A 32 1.60 -4.14 10.57
CA HIS A 32 1.87 -3.00 11.45
C HIS A 32 2.69 -1.94 10.71
N THR A 33 2.55 -0.70 11.17
CA THR A 33 3.28 0.46 10.64
C THR A 33 4.35 0.86 11.64
N THR A 34 5.56 1.08 11.13
CA THR A 34 6.69 1.59 11.91
C THR A 34 6.96 3.03 11.49
N SER A 35 6.96 3.95 12.46
CA SER A 35 7.34 5.34 12.26
C SER A 35 8.81 5.46 11.84
N GLY A 36 9.16 6.51 11.10
CA GLY A 36 10.55 6.79 10.76
C GLY A 36 11.38 7.09 12.01
N TYR A 37 12.66 6.71 12.00
CA TYR A 37 13.57 6.90 13.12
C TYR A 37 15.02 7.06 12.65
N THR A 38 15.86 7.64 13.50
CA THR A 38 17.30 7.78 13.26
C THR A 38 18.04 6.71 14.05
N ARG A 39 18.89 5.94 13.38
CA ARG A 39 19.76 4.95 14.03
C ARG A 39 20.87 5.64 14.82
N SER A 40 21.46 4.93 15.79
CA SER A 40 22.57 5.45 16.61
C SER A 40 23.79 5.87 15.78
N ASN A 41 23.97 5.31 14.58
CA ASN A 41 25.03 5.68 13.64
C ASN A 41 24.67 6.87 12.73
N GLY A 42 23.59 7.59 13.02
CA GLY A 42 23.14 8.76 12.26
C GLY A 42 22.32 8.46 10.99
N THR A 43 22.12 7.19 10.63
CA THR A 43 21.34 6.85 9.42
C THR A 43 19.84 6.99 9.67
N TYR A 44 19.14 7.79 8.85
CA TYR A 44 17.69 7.91 8.88
C TYR A 44 16.99 6.69 8.24
N VAL A 45 15.90 6.25 8.85
CA VAL A 45 15.01 5.18 8.36
C VAL A 45 13.65 5.79 8.08
N GLN A 46 13.21 5.70 6.83
CA GLN A 46 11.86 6.11 6.45
C GLN A 46 10.80 5.21 7.12
N PRO A 47 9.60 5.73 7.41
CA PRO A 47 8.49 4.90 7.87
C PRO A 47 8.17 3.80 6.86
N TYR A 48 7.72 2.65 7.34
CA TYR A 48 7.36 1.51 6.50
C TYR A 48 6.24 0.67 7.11
N THR A 49 5.55 -0.09 6.26
CA THR A 49 4.54 -1.07 6.68
C THR A 49 5.05 -2.48 6.41
N ALA A 50 4.94 -3.35 7.40
CA ALA A 50 5.35 -4.74 7.34
C ALA A 50 4.22 -5.66 7.82
N THR A 51 4.26 -6.91 7.38
CA THR A 51 3.41 -7.98 7.91
C THR A 51 3.76 -8.27 9.37
N ASN A 52 2.78 -8.73 10.15
CA ASN A 52 3.01 -9.13 11.53
C ASN A 52 3.89 -10.38 11.59
N PRO A 53 4.78 -10.46 12.59
CA PRO A 53 5.69 -11.59 12.74
C PRO A 53 4.91 -12.89 12.97
N ASN A 54 5.33 -13.95 12.31
CA ASN A 54 4.86 -15.32 12.51
C ASN A 54 6.00 -16.31 12.26
N GLY A 55 5.70 -17.62 12.27
CA GLY A 55 6.69 -18.68 12.10
C GLY A 55 7.19 -18.92 10.68
N THR A 56 6.91 -18.05 9.72
CA THR A 56 7.34 -18.21 8.32
C THR A 56 7.77 -16.87 7.71
N GLN A 57 8.60 -16.94 6.69
CA GLN A 57 8.97 -15.75 5.89
C GLN A 57 8.19 -15.68 4.58
N ARG A 58 7.48 -16.76 4.21
CA ARG A 58 6.88 -16.92 2.88
C ARG A 58 5.76 -15.92 2.60
N ASP A 59 5.11 -15.41 3.64
CA ASP A 59 3.96 -14.52 3.58
C ASP A 59 4.32 -13.07 3.94
N ASN A 60 5.61 -12.75 4.05
CA ASN A 60 6.03 -11.37 4.29
C ASN A 60 5.94 -10.53 3.02
N TYR A 61 5.52 -9.27 3.12
CA TYR A 61 5.49 -8.33 1.98
C TYR A 61 6.83 -8.19 1.24
N GLY A 62 7.94 -8.36 1.97
CA GLY A 62 9.28 -8.29 1.38
C GLY A 62 9.68 -9.52 0.58
N THR A 63 8.92 -10.61 0.63
CA THR A 63 9.22 -11.90 0.00
C THR A 63 8.85 -11.88 -1.47
N SER A 64 9.67 -12.53 -2.30
CA SER A 64 9.48 -12.57 -3.76
C SER A 64 8.06 -13.02 -4.13
N GLY A 65 7.37 -12.20 -4.94
CA GLY A 65 5.99 -12.44 -5.38
C GLY A 65 4.91 -11.84 -4.49
N ASN A 66 5.23 -11.44 -3.26
CA ASN A 66 4.27 -10.84 -2.33
C ASN A 66 4.13 -9.34 -2.60
N TYR A 67 2.90 -8.83 -2.55
CA TYR A 67 2.60 -7.41 -2.80
C TYR A 67 2.33 -6.67 -1.50
N ASN A 68 2.93 -5.50 -1.34
CA ASN A 68 2.62 -4.57 -0.27
C ASN A 68 1.66 -3.48 -0.77
N PRO A 69 0.38 -3.49 -0.35
CA PRO A 69 -0.59 -2.49 -0.80
C PRO A 69 -0.29 -1.08 -0.28
N ASN A 70 0.49 -0.93 0.79
CA ASN A 70 0.75 0.37 1.41
C ASN A 70 1.73 1.24 0.61
N ASN A 71 2.61 0.61 -0.18
CA ASN A 71 3.58 1.33 -1.01
C ASN A 71 3.55 0.89 -2.48
N GLY A 72 2.67 -0.06 -2.84
CA GLY A 72 2.46 -0.51 -4.21
C GLY A 72 3.61 -1.34 -4.80
N THR A 73 4.47 -1.93 -3.97
CA THR A 73 5.66 -2.66 -4.44
C THR A 73 5.57 -4.17 -4.19
N PHE A 74 6.25 -4.94 -5.03
CA PHE A 74 6.43 -6.38 -4.85
C PHE A 74 7.73 -6.67 -4.10
N GLY A 75 7.69 -7.65 -3.20
CA GLY A 75 8.86 -8.18 -2.52
C GLY A 75 9.81 -8.87 -3.49
N THR A 76 11.08 -8.95 -3.09
CA THR A 76 12.18 -9.51 -3.87
C THR A 76 13.07 -10.45 -3.07
N ARG A 77 12.79 -10.62 -1.76
CA ARG A 77 13.61 -11.43 -0.87
C ARG A 77 13.25 -12.91 -1.01
N THR A 78 14.27 -13.75 -1.04
CA THR A 78 14.10 -15.21 -0.96
C THR A 78 13.92 -15.61 0.50
N PRO A 79 12.80 -16.27 0.87
CA PRO A 79 12.56 -16.71 2.23
C PRO A 79 13.52 -17.85 2.59
N ARG A 80 13.98 -17.87 3.85
CA ARG A 80 14.86 -18.91 4.40
C ARG A 80 14.07 -19.89 5.26
N TYR A 81 14.56 -21.13 5.34
CA TYR A 81 14.01 -22.23 6.14
C TYR A 81 14.43 -22.11 7.61
#